data_AF-A0A2H9T4D2-F1
#
_entry.id   AF-A0A2H9T4D2-F1
#
_cell.length_a   1.000
_cell.length_b   1.000
_cell.length_c   1.000
_cell.angle_alpha   90.00
_cell.angle_beta   90.00
_cell.angle_gamma   90.00
#
_symmetry.space_group_name_H-M   'P 1'
#
loop_
_entity.id
_entity.type
_entity.pdbx_description
1 polymer ?
#
loop_
_entity_poly.entity_id
_entity_poly.type
_entity_poly.pdbx_seq_one_letter_code
_entity_poly.pdbx_strand_id
1 'polypeptide(L)'
;MSGEHFTLTISQSTTDAGDFAIHMKEDGKQEQLLVHLRFVKLPMLDEIYLDELVGAMARKLAKRIIEWRIAPEDDITSSDAGQQKAMAIVKEAISKMKKA
;
A
#
# COMPACT_ATOMS: atom_id res chain seq x y z
N MET A 1 1.09 6.38 30.43
CA MET A 1 0.66 5.62 29.23
C MET A 1 1.89 4.92 28.68
N SER A 2 2.02 3.62 28.91
CA SER A 2 3.06 2.79 28.28
C SER A 2 2.70 2.69 26.80
N GLY A 3 3.33 3.48 25.94
CA GLY A 3 3.07 3.43 24.50
C GLY A 3 3.54 2.07 23.98
N GLU A 4 2.64 1.28 23.41
CA GLU A 4 3.04 0.07 22.70
C GLU A 4 3.96 0.49 21.55
N HIS A 5 5.25 0.14 21.65
CA HIS A 5 6.22 0.44 20.62
C HIS A 5 6.17 -0.63 19.54
N PHE A 6 5.94 -0.21 18.30
CA PHE A 6 6.00 -1.07 17.14
C PHE A 6 6.88 -0.42 16.06
N THR A 7 7.52 -1.26 15.25
CA THR A 7 8.28 -0.86 14.07
C THR A 7 7.60 -1.42 12.84
N LEU A 8 7.41 -0.59 11.81
CA LEU A 8 7.05 -1.04 10.47
C LEU A 8 8.25 -0.96 9.56
N THR A 9 8.57 -2.07 8.91
CA THR A 9 9.64 -2.16 7.91
C THR A 9 9.02 -2.35 6.54
N ILE A 10 9.36 -1.47 5.60
CA ILE A 10 9.04 -1.66 4.18
C ILE A 10 10.28 -2.23 3.52
N SER A 11 10.20 -3.46 3.03
CA SER A 11 11.25 -4.12 2.26
C SER A 11 10.89 -4.12 0.78
N GLN A 12 11.92 -4.04 -0.06
CA GLN A 12 11.82 -4.21 -1.51
C GLN A 12 12.72 -5.38 -1.90
N SER A 13 12.23 -6.28 -2.76
CA SER A 13 13.04 -7.38 -3.26
C SER A 13 14.21 -6.86 -4.10
N THR A 14 15.37 -7.49 -3.95
CA THR A 14 16.56 -7.22 -4.75
C THR A 14 16.58 -8.00 -6.07
N THR A 15 15.75 -9.05 -6.18
CA THR A 15 15.68 -9.93 -7.36
C THR A 15 14.44 -9.66 -8.21
N ASP A 16 13.39 -9.10 -7.61
CA ASP A 16 12.11 -8.83 -8.25
C ASP A 16 11.76 -7.36 -8.08
N ALA A 17 12.10 -6.56 -9.08
CA ALA A 17 11.70 -5.16 -9.12
C ALA A 17 10.16 -5.06 -9.06
N GLY A 18 9.66 -4.10 -8.26
CA GLY A 18 8.22 -3.95 -8.01
C GLY A 18 7.63 -4.91 -6.97
N ASP A 19 8.43 -5.74 -6.32
CA ASP A 19 8.00 -6.61 -5.21
C ASP A 19 8.36 -5.98 -3.85
N PHE A 20 7.34 -5.69 -3.05
CA PHE A 20 7.49 -5.03 -1.75
C PHE A 20 6.73 -5.79 -0.66
N ALA A 21 7.25 -5.73 0.56
CA ALA A 21 6.58 -6.26 1.73
C ALA A 21 6.59 -5.24 2.88
N ILE A 22 5.55 -5.28 3.70
CA ILE A 22 5.42 -4.48 4.91
C ILE A 22 5.39 -5.45 6.08
N HIS A 23 6.39 -5.33 6.95
CA HIS A 23 6.55 -6.14 8.15
C HIS A 23 6.29 -5.29 9.39
N MET A 24 5.78 -5.93 10.45
CA MET A 24 5.59 -5.31 11.75
C MET A 24 6.32 -6.08 12.83
N LYS A 25 7.05 -5.36 13.66
CA LYS A 25 7.73 -5.88 14.84
C LYS A 25 7.23 -5.13 16.07
N GLU A 26 6.63 -5.86 16.99
CA GLU A 26 6.28 -5.36 18.33
C GLU A 26 7.29 -5.92 19.35
N ASP A 27 7.47 -5.22 20.47
CA ASP A 27 8.36 -5.69 21.53
C ASP A 27 7.88 -7.03 22.11
N GLY A 28 8.81 -7.95 22.33
CA GLY A 28 8.52 -9.32 22.80
C GLY A 28 7.77 -10.24 21.82
N LYS A 29 7.36 -9.78 20.63
CA LYS A 29 6.66 -10.61 19.63
C LYS A 29 7.52 -10.91 18.41
N GLN A 30 7.23 -11.98 17.68
CA GLN A 30 7.89 -12.25 16.40
C GLN A 30 7.49 -11.20 15.35
N GLU A 31 8.39 -10.94 14.40
CA GLU A 31 8.07 -10.10 13.25
C GLU A 31 6.98 -10.77 12.40
N GLN A 32 5.99 -9.99 11.96
CA GLN A 32 4.87 -10.46 11.17
C GLN A 32 4.81 -9.74 9.84
N LEU A 33 4.63 -10.50 8.75
CA LEU A 33 4.30 -9.94 7.45
C LEU A 33 2.85 -9.47 7.46
N LEU A 34 2.63 -8.17 7.22
CA LEU A 34 1.28 -7.59 7.16
C LEU A 34 0.76 -7.52 5.73
N VAL A 35 1.60 -7.05 4.80
CA VAL A 35 1.21 -6.84 3.42
C VAL A 35 2.34 -7.29 2.52
N HIS A 36 2.00 -8.04 1.49
CA HIS A 36 2.87 -8.32 0.34
C HIS A 36 2.20 -7.72 -0.89
N LEU A 37 2.95 -6.94 -1.65
CA LEU A 37 2.41 -6.15 -2.74
C LEU A 37 3.38 -6.14 -3.93
N ARG A 38 2.84 -6.55 -5.08
CA ARG A 38 3.55 -6.63 -6.36
C ARG A 38 2.58 -6.30 -7.49
N PHE A 39 3.02 -5.57 -8.50
CA PHE A 39 2.24 -5.45 -9.74
C PHE A 39 2.46 -6.64 -10.65
N VAL A 40 1.37 -7.05 -11.33
CA VAL A 40 1.45 -7.95 -12.46
C VAL A 40 2.03 -7.17 -13.64
N LYS A 41 3.00 -7.74 -14.34
CA LYS A 41 3.63 -7.11 -15.51
C LYS A 41 2.56 -6.80 -16.56
N LEU A 42 2.44 -5.52 -16.92
CA LEU A 42 1.51 -5.04 -17.94
C LEU A 42 2.32 -4.57 -19.15
N PRO A 43 2.21 -5.22 -20.33
CA PRO A 43 3.03 -4.92 -21.51
C PRO A 43 2.93 -3.48 -22.03
N MET A 44 1.88 -2.76 -21.62
CA MET A 44 1.55 -1.41 -22.06
C MET A 44 2.04 -0.30 -21.12
N LEU A 45 2.65 -0.65 -19.99
CA LEU A 45 3.14 0.30 -18.99
C LEU A 45 4.64 0.09 -18.77
N ASP A 46 5.36 1.20 -18.58
CA ASP A 46 6.78 1.19 -18.26
C ASP A 46 7.02 0.53 -16.90
N GLU A 47 7.98 -0.40 -16.84
CA GLU A 47 8.33 -1.14 -15.63
C GLU A 47 8.87 -0.20 -14.54
N ILE A 48 9.65 0.81 -14.93
CA ILE A 48 10.18 1.81 -13.98
C ILE A 48 9.03 2.57 -13.32
N TYR A 49 8.08 3.02 -14.14
CA TYR A 49 6.88 3.71 -13.66
C TYR A 49 6.04 2.83 -12.73
N LEU A 50 5.84 1.56 -13.08
CA LEU A 50 5.11 0.61 -12.25
C LEU A 50 5.80 0.41 -10.90
N ASP A 51 7.11 0.25 -10.87
CA ASP A 51 7.89 0.08 -9.64
C ASP A 51 7.80 1.29 -8.71
N GLU A 52 7.92 2.51 -9.27
CA GLU A 52 7.74 3.75 -8.51
C GLU A 52 6.33 3.85 -7.92
N LEU A 53 5.33 3.46 -8.71
CA LEU A 53 3.93 3.43 -8.27
C LEU A 53 3.73 2.43 -7.13
N VAL A 54 4.28 1.21 -7.22
CA VAL A 54 4.22 0.23 -6.12
C VAL A 54 4.85 0.81 -4.86
N GLY A 55 6.05 1.37 -4.97
CA GLY A 55 6.75 1.95 -3.83
C GLY A 55 5.96 3.09 -3.18
N ALA A 56 5.29 3.93 -3.97
CA ALA A 56 4.41 4.98 -3.47
C ALA A 56 3.18 4.40 -2.75
N MET A 57 2.58 3.32 -3.27
CA MET A 57 1.48 2.62 -2.60
C MET A 57 1.92 1.97 -1.29
N ALA A 58 3.08 1.30 -1.26
CA ALA A 58 3.65 0.67 -0.07
C ALA A 58 3.78 1.68 1.08
N ARG A 59 4.33 2.86 0.79
CA ARG A 59 4.48 3.96 1.77
C ARG A 59 3.13 4.49 2.27
N LYS A 60 2.14 4.65 1.37
CA LYS A 60 0.79 5.10 1.75
C LYS A 60 0.07 4.06 2.61
N LEU A 61 0.20 2.78 2.28
CA LEU A 61 -0.36 1.68 3.05
C LEU A 61 0.28 1.58 4.43
N ALA A 62 1.60 1.68 4.54
CA ALA A 62 2.30 1.70 5.83
C ALA A 62 1.82 2.87 6.70
N LYS A 63 1.68 4.07 6.14
CA LYS A 63 1.11 5.22 6.85
C LYS A 63 -0.31 4.94 7.33
N ARG A 64 -1.16 4.34 6.51
CA ARG A 64 -2.54 4.00 6.89
C ARG A 64 -2.60 2.96 8.01
N ILE A 65 -1.69 1.98 8.00
CA ILE A 65 -1.56 0.98 9.09
C ILE A 65 -1.19 1.68 10.41
N ILE A 66 -0.26 2.63 10.38
CA ILE A 66 0.13 3.43 11.56
C ILE A 66 -1.07 4.21 12.10
N GLU A 67 -1.77 4.94 11.23
CA GLU A 67 -2.95 5.73 11.61
C GLU A 67 -4.00 4.86 12.29
N TRP A 68 -4.31 3.71 11.69
CA TRP A 68 -5.32 2.78 12.22
C TRP A 68 -4.90 2.16 13.56
N ARG A 69 -3.60 1.99 13.80
CA ARG A 69 -3.06 1.43 15.04
C ARG A 69 -3.02 2.45 16.19
N ILE A 70 -2.72 3.73 15.88
CA ILE A 70 -2.61 4.81 16.86
C ILE A 70 -3.98 5.40 17.22
N ALA A 71 -4.86 5.52 16.24
CA ALA A 71 -6.23 5.99 16.38
C ALA A 71 -7.14 5.06 15.57
N PRO A 72 -7.55 3.91 16.13
CA PRO A 72 -8.60 3.12 15.55
C PRO A 72 -9.90 3.91 15.65
N GLU A 73 -10.12 4.87 14.74
CA GLU A 73 -11.39 5.56 14.64
C GLU A 73 -12.47 4.52 14.29
N ASP A 74 -13.60 4.61 15.00
CA ASP A 74 -14.80 3.76 14.86
C ASP A 74 -15.47 3.84 13.47
N ASP A 75 -14.87 4.52 12.49
CA ASP A 75 -15.50 4.84 11.21
C ASP A 75 -15.05 3.92 10.07
N ILE A 76 -15.33 2.62 10.25
CA ILE A 76 -15.24 1.60 9.19
C ILE A 76 -16.33 1.85 8.10
N THR A 77 -17.27 2.78 8.32
CA THR A 77 -18.38 3.07 7.39
C THR A 77 -18.00 3.98 6.21
N SER A 78 -16.79 4.57 6.22
CA SER A 78 -16.29 5.43 5.13
C SER A 78 -15.71 4.68 3.92
N SER A 79 -15.61 3.34 3.98
CA SER A 79 -14.90 2.53 2.96
C SER A 79 -15.56 2.55 1.58
N ASP A 80 -16.90 2.56 1.50
CA ASP A 80 -17.61 2.47 0.22
C ASP A 80 -17.51 3.75 -0.62
N ALA A 81 -17.70 4.92 -0.01
CA ALA A 81 -17.63 6.20 -0.73
C ALA A 81 -16.19 6.51 -1.20
N GLY A 82 -15.19 6.18 -0.37
CA GLY A 82 -13.78 6.28 -0.73
C GLY A 82 -13.39 5.35 -1.87
N GLN A 83 -13.86 4.08 -1.81
CA GLN A 83 -13.61 3.08 -2.83
C GLN A 83 -14.26 3.44 -4.17
N GLN A 84 -15.52 3.90 -4.17
CA GLN A 84 -16.21 4.34 -5.38
C GLN A 84 -15.50 5.53 -6.05
N LYS A 85 -15.05 6.51 -5.26
CA LYS A 85 -14.33 7.67 -5.77
C LYS A 85 -12.97 7.28 -6.36
N ALA A 86 -12.22 6.40 -5.69
CA ALA A 86 -10.96 5.89 -6.21
C ALA A 86 -11.17 5.11 -7.53
N MET A 87 -12.17 4.23 -7.60
CA MET A 87 -12.55 3.52 -8.83
C MET A 87 -12.92 4.47 -9.97
N ALA A 88 -13.65 5.55 -9.69
CA ALA A 88 -14.02 6.54 -10.69
C ALA A 88 -12.78 7.22 -11.30
N ILE A 89 -11.84 7.65 -10.45
CA ILE A 89 -10.57 8.29 -10.89
C ILE A 89 -9.75 7.32 -11.75
N VAL A 90 -9.60 6.08 -11.32
CA VAL A 90 -8.85 5.06 -12.07
C VAL A 90 -9.52 4.76 -13.42
N LYS A 91 -10.86 4.62 -13.45
CA LYS A 91 -11.60 4.42 -14.70
C LYS A 91 -11.45 5.61 -15.65
N GLU A 92 -11.48 6.83 -15.14
CA GLU A 92 -11.28 8.03 -15.96
C GLU A 92 -9.87 8.06 -16.56
N ALA A 93 -8.84 7.76 -15.76
CA ALA A 93 -7.47 7.69 -16.24
C ALA A 93 -7.30 6.64 -17.35
N ILE A 94 -7.82 5.42 -17.14
CA ILE A 94 -7.79 4.34 -18.14
C ILE A 94 -8.55 4.76 -19.42
N SER A 95 -9.69 5.42 -19.28
CA SER A 95 -10.49 5.89 -20.42
C SER A 95 -9.73 6.92 -21.26
N LYS A 96 -8.99 7.85 -20.63
CA LYS A 96 -8.14 8.83 -21.33
C LYS A 96 -7.00 8.14 -22.08
N MET A 97 -6.40 7.11 -21.49
CA MET A 97 -5.32 6.34 -22.14
C MET A 97 -5.79 5.52 -23.34
N LYS A 98 -7.05 5.08 -23.37
CA LYS A 98 -7.62 4.34 -24.52
C LYS A 98 -7.99 5.21 -25.73
N LYS A 99 -8.06 6.53 -25.55
CA LYS A 99 -8.45 7.49 -26.61
C LYS A 99 -7.26 8.21 -27.23
N ALA A 100 -6.05 8.01 -26.71
CA ALA A 100 -4.78 8.48 -27.26
C ALA A 100 -4.16 7.37 -28.12
#